data_AF-A0A4C1VKN6-F1
#
_entry.id   AF-A0A4C1VKN6-F1
#
_cell.length_a   1.000
_cell.length_b   1.000
_cell.length_c   1.000
_cell.angle_alpha   90.00
_cell.angle_beta   90.00
_cell.angle_gamma   90.00
#
_symmetry.space_group_name_H-M   'P 1'
#
loop_
_entity.id
_entity.type
_entity.pdbx_description
1 polymer ?
#
loop_
_entity_poly.entity_id
_entity_poly.type
_entity_poly.pdbx_seq_one_letter_code
_entity_poly.pdbx_strand_id
1 'polypeptide(L)'
;MATNAKHIEACQLLGLLENDSHWDLTLADSVVSSNAYQIRTLFAIIITTCFPSQPIQLWNKYKDAICEDILHRLRIQTNNPDIQITDEIYNEGLILIEDQCLTIANKLLIEVGMIAPNRSMHDSFNQELNRELQYNVDTLQEFVRNNVPLLNEQQNKYTKH
;
A
#
# COMPACT_ATOMS: atom_id res chain seq x y z
N MET A 1 7.81 -5.40 -19.78
CA MET A 1 6.76 -5.38 -18.75
C MET A 1 5.50 -6.19 -19.11
N ALA A 2 5.29 -6.64 -20.36
CA ALA A 2 4.14 -7.46 -20.76
C ALA A 2 4.27 -8.97 -20.47
N THR A 3 5.39 -9.43 -19.91
CA THR A 3 5.73 -10.85 -19.84
C THR A 3 5.09 -11.56 -18.64
N ASN A 4 5.07 -10.95 -17.45
CA ASN A 4 4.52 -11.62 -16.25
C ASN A 4 3.00 -11.82 -16.30
N ALA A 5 2.24 -10.81 -16.77
CA ALA A 5 0.78 -10.93 -16.86
C ALA A 5 0.35 -12.05 -17.83
N LYS A 6 1.01 -12.18 -18.99
CA LYS A 6 0.75 -13.28 -19.95
C LYS A 6 1.15 -14.66 -19.41
N HIS A 7 2.20 -14.73 -18.59
CA HIS A 7 2.61 -16.01 -17.98
C HIS A 7 1.64 -16.48 -16.89
N ILE A 8 1.07 -15.57 -16.11
CA ILE A 8 0.10 -15.92 -15.05
C ILE A 8 -1.21 -16.43 -15.66
N GLU A 9 -1.75 -15.74 -16.67
CA GLU A 9 -2.97 -16.15 -17.37
C GLU A 9 -2.81 -17.52 -18.06
N ALA A 10 -1.65 -17.76 -18.68
CA ALA A 10 -1.31 -19.06 -19.26
C ALA A 10 -1.20 -20.17 -18.19
N CYS A 11 -0.63 -19.88 -17.02
CA CYS A 11 -0.51 -20.84 -15.92
C CYS A 11 -1.85 -21.14 -15.23
N GLN A 12 -2.78 -20.17 -15.18
CA GLN A 12 -4.14 -20.36 -14.67
C GLN A 12 -4.96 -21.29 -15.59
N LEU A 13 -4.88 -21.08 -16.91
CA LEU A 13 -5.53 -21.94 -17.91
C LEU A 13 -5.02 -23.39 -17.87
N LEU A 14 -3.78 -23.60 -17.44
CA LEU A 14 -3.16 -24.91 -17.28
C LEU A 14 -3.44 -25.55 -15.90
N GLY A 15 -4.18 -24.89 -15.01
CA GLY A 15 -4.48 -25.42 -13.67
C GLY A 15 -3.27 -25.57 -12.76
N LEU A 16 -2.18 -24.84 -13.03
CA LEU A 16 -0.91 -24.91 -12.29
C LEU A 16 -0.83 -23.90 -11.12
N LEU A 17 -1.74 -22.92 -11.10
CA LEU A 17 -1.84 -21.93 -10.03
C LEU A 17 -2.92 -22.36 -9.04
N GLU A 18 -2.56 -22.32 -7.76
CA GLU A 18 -3.45 -22.59 -6.64
C GLU A 18 -4.64 -21.62 -6.69
N ASN A 19 -5.85 -22.11 -6.41
CA ASN A 19 -7.04 -21.29 -6.46
C ASN A 19 -6.90 -20.15 -5.43
N ASP A 20 -6.96 -18.90 -5.88
CA ASP A 20 -6.90 -17.68 -5.07
C ASP A 20 -8.05 -17.55 -4.04
N SER A 21 -8.90 -18.58 -3.91
CA SER A 21 -9.99 -18.67 -2.95
C SER A 21 -9.57 -18.46 -1.49
N HIS A 22 -8.30 -18.73 -1.15
CA HIS A 22 -7.80 -18.52 0.20
C HIS A 22 -7.66 -17.03 0.56
N TRP A 23 -7.36 -16.15 -0.41
CA TRP A 23 -7.37 -14.69 -0.17
C TRP A 23 -8.77 -14.17 0.10
N ASP A 24 -9.75 -14.74 -0.59
CA ASP A 24 -11.15 -14.43 -0.36
C ASP A 24 -11.60 -14.80 1.06
N LEU A 25 -11.30 -16.03 1.51
CA LEU A 25 -11.58 -16.46 2.89
C LEU A 25 -10.85 -15.59 3.92
N THR A 26 -9.57 -15.32 3.69
CA THR A 26 -8.74 -14.52 4.61
C THR A 26 -9.28 -13.10 4.79
N LEU A 27 -9.71 -12.46 3.69
CA LEU A 27 -10.33 -11.14 3.76
C LEU A 27 -11.73 -11.19 4.37
N ALA A 28 -12.54 -12.23 4.07
CA ALA A 28 -13.83 -12.42 4.71
C ALA A 28 -13.72 -12.53 6.23
N ASP A 29 -12.77 -13.32 6.73
CA ASP A 29 -12.51 -13.46 8.17
C ASP A 29 -12.01 -12.15 8.80
N SER A 30 -11.18 -11.40 8.07
CA SER A 30 -10.69 -10.10 8.51
C SER A 30 -11.83 -9.08 8.64
N VAL A 31 -12.79 -9.07 7.72
CA VAL A 31 -13.98 -8.19 7.79
C VAL A 31 -14.79 -8.42 9.07
N VAL A 32 -14.84 -9.65 9.59
CA VAL A 32 -15.57 -9.98 10.82
C VAL A 32 -14.81 -9.59 12.09
N SER A 33 -13.47 -9.60 12.03
CA SER A 33 -12.61 -9.55 13.22
C SER A 33 -11.76 -8.29 13.35
N SER A 34 -11.65 -7.49 12.29
CA SER A 34 -10.67 -6.40 12.16
C SER A 34 -11.35 -5.08 11.77
N ASN A 35 -10.65 -3.97 11.98
CA ASN A 35 -11.10 -2.65 11.49
C ASN A 35 -10.66 -2.39 10.04
N ALA A 36 -11.27 -1.39 9.40
CA ALA A 36 -11.01 -1.03 8.01
C ALA A 36 -9.52 -0.79 7.70
N TYR A 37 -8.77 -0.14 8.60
CA TYR A 37 -7.33 0.06 8.45
C TYR A 37 -6.54 -1.27 8.40
N GLN A 38 -6.87 -2.21 9.27
CA GLN A 38 -6.24 -3.54 9.28
C GLN A 38 -6.57 -4.33 8.01
N ILE A 39 -7.83 -4.30 7.57
CA ILE A 39 -8.27 -4.95 6.32
C ILE A 39 -7.53 -4.33 5.12
N ARG A 40 -7.40 -3.00 5.09
CA ARG A 40 -6.63 -2.27 4.06
C ARG A 40 -5.16 -2.71 4.02
N THR A 41 -4.54 -2.82 5.20
CA THR A 41 -3.14 -3.24 5.35
C THR A 41 -2.94 -4.68 4.86
N LEU A 42 -3.83 -5.59 5.28
CA LEU A 42 -3.83 -6.98 4.82
C LEU A 42 -3.97 -7.06 3.29
N PHE A 43 -4.90 -6.30 2.72
CA PHE A 43 -5.07 -6.22 1.28
C PHE A 43 -3.81 -5.73 0.57
N ALA A 44 -3.17 -4.67 1.07
CA ALA A 44 -1.92 -4.13 0.52
C ALA A 44 -0.78 -5.19 0.55
N ILE A 45 -0.67 -5.97 1.64
CA ILE A 45 0.30 -7.07 1.74
C ILE A 45 0.02 -8.16 0.70
N ILE A 46 -1.23 -8.58 0.57
CA ILE A 46 -1.63 -9.63 -0.39
C ILE A 46 -1.25 -9.21 -1.82
N ILE A 47 -1.62 -8.00 -2.25
CA ILE A 47 -1.36 -7.56 -3.63
C ILE A 47 0.12 -7.33 -3.92
N THR A 48 0.94 -6.96 -2.93
CA THR A 48 2.37 -6.66 -3.13
C THR A 48 3.28 -7.87 -2.98
N THR A 49 2.93 -8.84 -2.14
CA THR A 49 3.80 -9.97 -1.80
C THR A 49 3.32 -11.30 -2.37
N CYS A 50 2.01 -11.48 -2.51
CA CYS A 50 1.41 -12.74 -2.93
C CYS A 50 0.94 -12.75 -4.38
N PHE A 51 0.85 -11.58 -5.04
CA PHE A 51 0.46 -11.43 -6.45
C PHE A 51 -0.79 -12.24 -6.82
N PRO A 52 -1.95 -11.94 -6.19
CA PRO A 52 -3.18 -12.65 -6.50
C PRO A 52 -3.47 -12.56 -8.01
N SER A 53 -4.03 -13.64 -8.52
CA SER A 53 -4.56 -13.83 -9.85
C SER A 53 -5.59 -12.76 -10.25
N GLN A 54 -6.44 -12.33 -9.32
CA GLN A 54 -7.58 -11.45 -9.58
C GLN A 54 -7.70 -10.32 -8.52
N PRO A 55 -6.71 -9.40 -8.42
CA PRO A 55 -6.67 -8.37 -7.37
C PRO A 55 -7.86 -7.40 -7.45
N ILE A 56 -8.29 -7.06 -8.67
CA ILE A 56 -9.43 -6.15 -8.91
C ILE A 56 -10.75 -6.77 -8.42
N GLN A 57 -10.93 -8.09 -8.55
CA GLN A 57 -12.14 -8.76 -8.06
C GLN A 57 -12.18 -8.78 -6.53
N LEU A 58 -11.04 -9.05 -5.88
CA LEU A 58 -10.91 -8.95 -4.42
C LEU A 58 -11.22 -7.52 -3.95
N TRP A 59 -10.64 -6.51 -4.60
CA TRP A 59 -10.96 -5.11 -4.31
C TRP A 59 -12.46 -4.83 -4.42
N ASN A 60 -13.09 -5.17 -5.54
CA ASN A 60 -14.52 -4.90 -5.75
C ASN A 60 -15.42 -5.57 -4.71
N LYS A 61 -15.00 -6.72 -4.17
CA LYS A 61 -15.73 -7.44 -3.13
C LYS A 61 -15.58 -6.82 -1.74
N TYR A 62 -14.40 -6.29 -1.41
CA TYR A 62 -14.06 -5.84 -0.05
C TYR A 62 -13.92 -4.32 0.11
N LYS A 63 -13.99 -3.54 -0.98
CA LYS A 63 -13.79 -2.08 -0.98
C LYS A 63 -14.64 -1.33 0.04
N ASP A 64 -15.88 -1.78 0.28
CA ASP A 64 -16.79 -1.14 1.25
C ASP A 64 -16.27 -1.29 2.68
N ALA A 65 -15.83 -2.49 3.04
CA ALA A 65 -15.24 -2.75 4.35
C ALA A 65 -13.87 -2.05 4.51
N ILE A 66 -13.08 -1.98 3.43
CA ILE A 66 -11.78 -1.29 3.42
C ILE A 66 -11.96 0.23 3.60
N CYS A 67 -13.06 0.82 3.12
CA CYS A 67 -13.29 2.27 3.15
C CYS A 67 -14.30 2.70 4.24
N GLU A 68 -14.71 1.79 5.12
CA GLU A 68 -15.72 2.04 6.15
C GLU A 68 -15.30 3.18 7.09
N ASP A 69 -14.03 3.20 7.51
CA ASP A 69 -13.46 4.23 8.36
C ASP A 69 -13.40 5.60 7.68
N ILE A 70 -13.12 5.65 6.38
CA ILE A 70 -13.13 6.88 5.56
C ILE A 70 -14.54 7.45 5.53
N LEU A 71 -15.55 6.61 5.22
CA LEU A 71 -16.95 7.00 5.21
C LEU A 71 -17.39 7.51 6.60
N HIS A 72 -17.02 6.78 7.66
CA HIS A 72 -17.33 7.16 9.03
C HIS A 72 -16.73 8.53 9.39
N ARG A 73 -15.45 8.75 9.04
CA ARG A 73 -14.77 10.03 9.27
C ARG A 73 -15.44 11.18 8.52
N LEU A 74 -15.84 10.98 7.25
CA LEU A 74 -16.52 12.00 6.45
C LEU A 74 -17.88 12.38 7.02
N ARG A 75 -18.67 11.41 7.50
CA ARG A 75 -19.96 11.66 8.16
C ARG A 75 -19.81 12.54 9.40
N ILE A 76 -18.77 12.29 10.20
CA ILE A 76 -18.44 13.11 11.38
C ILE A 76 -18.02 14.53 10.96
N GLN A 77 -17.12 14.65 9.98
CA GLN A 77 -16.57 15.94 9.56
C GLN A 77 -17.63 16.87 8.94
N THR A 78 -18.56 16.32 8.18
CA THR A 78 -19.63 17.07 7.50
C THR A 78 -20.89 17.19 8.35
N ASN A 79 -20.94 16.53 9.51
CA ASN A 79 -22.11 16.40 10.37
C ASN A 79 -23.36 15.90 9.61
N ASN A 80 -23.15 15.02 8.62
CA ASN A 80 -24.19 14.47 7.76
C ASN A 80 -24.15 12.93 7.79
N PRO A 81 -25.08 12.27 8.51
CA PRO A 81 -25.10 10.81 8.62
C PRO A 81 -25.57 10.10 7.34
N ASP A 82 -26.25 10.81 6.43
CA ASP A 82 -26.86 10.25 5.23
C ASP A 82 -25.88 10.13 4.05
N ILE A 83 -24.62 10.58 4.23
CA ILE A 83 -23.56 10.39 3.23
C ILE A 83 -23.43 8.90 2.93
N GLN A 84 -23.56 8.57 1.65
CA GLN A 84 -23.36 7.24 1.11
C GLN A 84 -21.93 7.08 0.63
N ILE A 85 -21.52 5.84 0.41
CA ILE A 85 -20.23 5.58 -0.22
C ILE A 85 -20.23 6.11 -1.66
N THR A 86 -19.18 6.84 -2.03
CA THR A 86 -19.03 7.44 -3.37
C THR A 86 -17.70 7.03 -4.01
N ASP A 87 -17.55 7.30 -5.30
CA ASP A 87 -16.30 7.00 -6.01
C ASP A 87 -15.10 7.77 -5.45
N GLU A 88 -15.32 8.97 -4.87
CA GLU A 88 -14.28 9.73 -4.19
C GLU A 88 -13.77 9.01 -2.93
N ILE A 89 -14.65 8.33 -2.19
CA ILE A 89 -14.29 7.54 -1.01
C ILE A 89 -13.47 6.32 -1.42
N TYR A 90 -13.87 5.63 -2.48
CA TYR A 90 -13.08 4.53 -3.02
C TYR A 90 -11.72 5.00 -3.54
N ASN A 91 -11.68 6.16 -4.19
CA ASN A 91 -10.44 6.76 -4.65
C ASN A 91 -9.50 7.06 -3.49
N GLU A 92 -10.01 7.63 -2.40
CA GLU A 92 -9.23 7.84 -1.19
C GLU A 92 -8.73 6.51 -0.59
N GLY A 93 -9.58 5.49 -0.58
CA GLY A 93 -9.17 4.13 -0.17
C GLY A 93 -8.02 3.58 -1.00
N LEU A 94 -8.05 3.77 -2.34
CA LEU A 94 -6.98 3.37 -3.25
C LEU A 94 -5.69 4.15 -3.01
N ILE A 95 -5.77 5.45 -2.73
CA ILE A 95 -4.60 6.27 -2.37
C ILE A 95 -3.92 5.68 -1.13
N LEU A 96 -4.69 5.39 -0.08
CA LEU A 96 -4.15 4.83 1.16
C LEU A 96 -3.55 3.42 0.97
N ILE A 97 -4.17 2.58 0.13
CA ILE A 97 -3.59 1.28 -0.22
C ILE A 97 -2.28 1.47 -0.98
N GLU A 98 -2.26 2.37 -1.96
CA GLU A 98 -1.06 2.64 -2.75
C GLU A 98 0.09 3.13 -1.86
N ASP A 99 -0.21 3.99 -0.88
CA ASP A 99 0.76 4.45 0.11
C ASP A 99 1.37 3.28 0.88
N GLN A 100 0.53 2.35 1.35
CA GLN A 100 0.99 1.14 2.02
C GLN A 100 1.81 0.25 1.08
N CYS A 101 1.41 0.10 -0.18
CA CYS A 101 2.16 -0.68 -1.16
C CYS A 101 3.56 -0.12 -1.40
N LEU A 102 3.69 1.20 -1.40
CA LEU A 102 4.95 1.88 -1.60
C LEU A 102 5.85 1.76 -0.37
N THR A 103 5.27 1.79 0.84
CA THR A 103 6.02 1.47 2.06
C THR A 103 6.49 0.00 2.11
N ILE A 104 5.65 -0.96 1.67
CA ILE A 104 5.96 -2.39 1.78
C ILE A 104 6.96 -2.85 0.72
N ALA A 105 6.73 -2.49 -0.54
CA ALA A 105 7.44 -3.05 -1.69
C ALA A 105 7.97 -2.00 -2.68
N ASN A 106 7.76 -0.72 -2.42
CA ASN A 106 8.05 0.38 -3.33
C ASN A 106 7.45 0.16 -4.74
N LYS A 107 6.20 -0.32 -4.79
CA LYS A 107 5.46 -0.58 -6.02
C LYS A 107 4.18 0.23 -6.07
N LEU A 108 3.89 0.83 -7.21
CA LEU A 108 2.61 1.49 -7.51
C LEU A 108 1.50 0.46 -7.70
N LEU A 109 0.23 0.89 -7.55
CA LEU A 109 -0.90 -0.01 -7.76
C LEU A 109 -0.94 -0.58 -9.18
N ILE A 110 -0.54 0.22 -10.18
CA ILE A 110 -0.49 -0.24 -11.57
C ILE A 110 0.52 -1.39 -11.79
N GLU A 111 1.59 -1.45 -10.99
CA GLU A 111 2.63 -2.48 -11.09
C GLU A 111 2.21 -3.82 -10.48
N VAL A 112 1.19 -3.80 -9.60
CA VAL A 112 0.60 -4.99 -8.97
C VAL A 112 -0.76 -5.37 -9.59
N GLY A 113 -1.06 -4.87 -10.78
CA GLY A 113 -2.29 -5.21 -11.51
C GLY A 113 -3.57 -4.60 -10.94
N MET A 114 -3.43 -3.51 -10.17
CA MET A 114 -4.54 -2.75 -9.58
C MET A 114 -4.83 -1.46 -10.35
N ILE A 115 -5.98 -0.85 -10.07
CA ILE A 115 -6.36 0.45 -10.60
C ILE A 115 -5.53 1.56 -9.97
N ALA A 116 -4.99 2.46 -10.79
CA ALA A 116 -4.25 3.62 -10.31
C ALA A 116 -5.23 4.62 -9.66
N PRO A 117 -4.91 5.18 -8.48
CA PRO A 117 -5.75 6.17 -7.85
C PRO A 117 -5.65 7.51 -8.59
N ASN A 118 -6.74 8.28 -8.57
CA ASN A 118 -6.76 9.65 -9.03
C ASN A 118 -6.25 10.57 -7.92
N ARG A 119 -4.94 10.85 -7.95
CA ARG A 119 -4.31 11.82 -7.05
C ARG A 119 -4.37 13.22 -7.68
N SER A 120 -4.84 14.20 -6.91
CA SER A 120 -4.57 15.60 -7.23
C SER A 120 -3.07 15.82 -7.36
N MET A 121 -2.62 16.60 -8.35
CA MET A 121 -1.19 16.87 -8.59
C MET A 121 -0.48 17.40 -7.32
N HIS A 122 -1.21 18.14 -6.47
CA HIS A 122 -0.68 18.68 -5.22
C HIS A 122 -0.42 17.60 -4.15
N ASP A 123 -1.28 16.59 -4.06
CA ASP A 123 -1.16 15.51 -3.08
C ASP A 123 -0.03 14.54 -3.45
N SER A 124 0.16 14.26 -4.75
CA SER A 124 1.28 13.46 -5.24
C SER A 124 2.64 14.07 -4.85
N PHE A 125 2.79 15.39 -5.02
CA PHE A 125 4.04 16.09 -4.69
C PHE A 125 4.31 16.10 -3.18
N ASN A 126 3.30 16.37 -2.36
CA ASN A 126 3.44 16.34 -0.90
C ASN A 126 3.83 14.95 -0.39
N GLN A 127 3.33 13.89 -1.02
CA GLN A 127 3.67 12.54 -0.61
C GLN A 127 5.07 12.11 -1.05
N GLU A 128 5.48 12.42 -2.28
CA GLU A 128 6.84 12.11 -2.75
C GLU A 128 7.88 12.81 -1.87
N LEU A 129 7.62 14.07 -1.50
CA LEU A 129 8.41 14.79 -0.51
C LEU A 129 8.39 14.09 0.87
N ASN A 130 7.24 13.65 1.36
CA ASN A 130 7.16 12.91 2.63
C ASN A 130 7.92 11.57 2.58
N ARG A 131 7.97 10.88 1.44
CA ARG A 131 8.76 9.65 1.26
C ARG A 131 10.25 9.93 1.26
N GLU A 132 10.68 10.96 0.56
CA GLU A 132 12.08 11.41 0.61
C GLU A 132 12.48 11.83 2.03
N LEU A 133 11.55 12.32 2.84
CA LEU A 133 11.82 12.71 4.23
C LEU A 133 11.65 11.57 5.24
N GLN A 134 11.16 10.41 4.83
CA GLN A 134 10.95 9.23 5.69
C GLN A 134 12.24 8.42 5.89
N TYR A 135 13.38 9.11 5.95
CA TYR A 135 14.57 8.50 6.52
C TYR A 135 14.37 8.35 8.02
N ASN A 136 14.62 7.16 8.56
CA ASN A 136 14.61 6.95 10.01
C ASN A 136 15.83 7.67 10.61
N VAL A 137 15.63 8.93 10.99
CA VAL A 137 16.66 9.83 11.52
C VAL A 137 17.37 9.21 12.72
N ASP A 138 16.67 8.43 13.53
CA ASP A 138 17.24 7.74 14.69
C ASP A 138 18.23 6.64 14.26
N THR A 139 17.89 5.84 13.24
CA THR A 139 18.81 4.82 12.70
C THR A 139 20.03 5.44 12.00
N LEU A 140 19.86 6.58 11.34
CA LEU A 140 20.96 7.32 10.72
C LEU A 140 21.85 7.97 11.78
N GLN A 141 21.27 8.55 12.84
CA GLN A 141 22.02 9.06 13.98
C GLN A 141 22.79 7.95 14.69
N GLU A 142 22.18 6.78 14.86
CA GLU A 142 22.83 5.64 15.48
C GLU A 142 23.94 5.07 14.59
N PHE A 143 23.72 5.00 13.27
CA PHE A 143 24.75 4.64 12.30
C PHE A 143 25.93 5.62 12.33
N VAL A 144 25.68 6.93 12.36
CA VAL A 144 26.72 7.95 12.47
C VAL A 144 27.44 7.84 13.81
N ARG A 145 26.72 7.72 14.92
CA ARG A 145 27.30 7.58 16.27
C ARG A 145 28.22 6.36 16.39
N ASN A 146 27.83 5.24 15.77
CA ASN A 146 28.57 3.99 15.85
C ASN A 146 29.77 3.94 14.90
N ASN A 147 29.68 4.57 13.72
CA ASN A 147 30.73 4.50 12.70
C ASN A 147 31.73 5.68 12.74
N VAL A 148 31.35 6.86 13.25
CA VAL A 148 32.26 8.01 13.41
C VAL A 148 33.50 7.70 14.25
N PRO A 149 33.42 6.94 15.37
CA PRO A 149 34.59 6.56 16.16
C PRO A 149 35.51 5.52 15.47
N LEU A 150 35.01 4.82 14.44
CA LEU A 150 35.72 3.76 13.72
C LEU A 150 36.42 4.27 12.44
N LEU A 151 36.30 5.56 12.14
CA LEU A 151 36.90 6.15 10.95
C LEU A 151 38.43 6.17 11.04
N ASN A 152 39.10 5.74 9.97
CA ASN A 152 40.55 5.83 9.85
C ASN A 152 41.00 7.28 9.57
N GLU A 153 42.30 7.58 9.75
CA GLU A 153 42.86 8.93 9.62
C GLU A 153 42.59 9.59 8.25
N GLN A 154 42.40 8.81 7.19
CA GLN A 154 42.10 9.32 5.85
C GLN A 154 40.63 9.70 5.67
N GLN A 155 39.69 9.05 6.38
CA GLN A 155 38.26 9.37 6.34
C GLN A 155 37.90 10.58 7.21
N ASN A 156 38.66 10.83 8.28
CA ASN A 156 38.44 11.94 9.21
C ASN A 156 38.76 13.33 8.61
N LYS A 157 39.42 13.38 7.44
CA LYS A 157 39.69 14.63 6.72
C LYS A 157 38.48 15.19 5.96
N TYR A 158 37.45 14.38 5.68
CA TYR A 158 36.30 14.78 4.86
C TYR A 158 35.01 15.03 5.66
N THR A 159 34.98 14.72 6.94
CA THR A 159 33.79 14.87 7.81
C THR A 159 33.79 16.17 8.64
N LYS A 160 34.76 17.07 8.45
CA LYS A 160 34.82 18.40 9.10
C LYS A 160 34.54 19.54 8.10
N HIS A 161 33.34 19.56 7.54
CA HIS A 161 32.72 20.75 6.96
C HIS A 161 31.28 20.84 7.45
#